data_AF-A0A1F5AV31-F1
#
_entry.id   AF-A0A1F5AV31-F1
#
_cell.length_a   1.000
_cell.length_b   1.000
_cell.length_c   1.000
_cell.angle_alpha   90.00
_cell.angle_beta   90.00
_cell.angle_gamma   90.00
#
_symmetry.space_group_name_H-M   'P 1'
#
loop_
_entity.id
_entity.type
_entity.pdbx_description
1 polymer ?
#
loop_
_entity_poly.entity_id
_entity_poly.type
_entity_poly.pdbx_seq_one_letter_code
_entity_poly.pdbx_strand_id
1 'polypeptide(L)'
;MFGKIISPSSRRQFLFKVLPAGTLFCLGCKNLSGSPGIFEPETTSPQKHKFKEDAGMTVEQVFRFSFENGIPLLQTLAENVGREKFLEMLRKASAETTVQFVRAAAKDYPKRDLAAVVDLNFKMMSAPPFNKALTYEIVEQTDKAFEMKITECLMAKVLREMKAADIGYVTMCDPDGAFFREFNPKIKAANPKNLMKGDDVCVARYTWEG
;
A
#
# COMPACT_ATOMS: atom_id res chain seq x y z
N MET A 1 -50.99 -47.13 -21.41
CA MET A 1 -51.94 -46.47 -20.49
C MET A 1 -51.42 -45.06 -20.26
N PHE A 2 -52.08 -44.04 -20.83
CA PHE A 2 -51.70 -42.62 -20.77
C PHE A 2 -52.71 -41.84 -19.91
N GLY A 3 -52.24 -40.93 -19.05
CA GLY A 3 -53.02 -39.87 -18.38
C GLY A 3 -52.08 -39.03 -17.49
N LYS A 4 -51.67 -37.81 -17.89
CA LYS A 4 -52.26 -36.45 -17.65
C LYS A 4 -52.34 -36.07 -16.15
N ILE A 5 -51.37 -35.31 -15.59
CA ILE A 5 -51.13 -33.83 -15.54
C ILE A 5 -52.01 -33.08 -14.50
N ILE A 6 -51.36 -32.20 -13.69
CA ILE A 6 -51.78 -31.01 -12.86
C ILE A 6 -51.18 -31.14 -11.43
N SER A 7 -50.60 -30.16 -10.72
CA SER A 7 -49.92 -28.87 -10.92
C SER A 7 -49.27 -28.44 -9.56
N PRO A 8 -48.41 -27.41 -9.46
CA PRO A 8 -47.47 -27.22 -8.34
C PRO A 8 -48.01 -26.47 -7.10
N SER A 9 -47.42 -26.81 -5.95
CA SER A 9 -47.73 -26.35 -4.59
C SER A 9 -47.57 -24.83 -4.37
N SER A 10 -48.50 -24.30 -3.58
CA SER A 10 -48.81 -22.88 -3.39
C SER A 10 -47.89 -22.13 -2.41
N ARG A 11 -47.36 -20.99 -2.86
CA ARG A 11 -46.65 -19.98 -2.06
C ARG A 11 -47.57 -19.10 -1.20
N ARG A 12 -48.75 -19.58 -0.78
CA ARG A 12 -49.78 -18.74 -0.13
C ARG A 12 -50.13 -19.12 1.31
N GLN A 13 -49.45 -20.09 1.93
CA GLN A 13 -49.81 -20.58 3.26
C GLN A 13 -48.97 -20.05 4.44
N PHE A 14 -48.08 -19.08 4.25
CA PHE A 14 -47.24 -18.57 5.35
C PHE A 14 -47.62 -17.18 5.88
N LEU A 15 -48.51 -16.43 5.23
CA LEU A 15 -48.79 -15.02 5.56
C LEU A 15 -49.96 -14.78 6.54
N PHE A 16 -50.49 -15.81 7.22
CA PHE A 16 -51.67 -15.63 8.09
C PHE A 16 -51.54 -16.15 9.53
N LYS A 17 -50.32 -16.39 10.02
CA LYS A 17 -50.11 -16.67 11.45
C LYS A 17 -49.05 -15.74 12.02
N VAL A 18 -49.51 -14.65 12.61
CA VAL A 18 -49.10 -13.99 13.87
C VAL A 18 -49.45 -12.50 13.77
N LEU A 19 -50.74 -12.18 13.95
CA LEU A 19 -51.20 -10.86 14.37
C LEU A 19 -52.28 -11.11 15.43
N PRO A 20 -52.07 -10.74 16.71
CA PRO A 20 -53.16 -10.76 17.67
C PRO A 20 -54.03 -9.51 17.44
N ALA A 21 -55.26 -9.76 17.03
CA ALA A 21 -56.35 -8.81 17.14
C ALA A 21 -56.62 -8.54 18.63
N GLY A 22 -56.19 -7.38 19.10
CA GLY A 22 -56.53 -6.83 20.41
C GLY A 22 -57.31 -5.54 20.22
N THR A 23 -58.63 -5.65 20.30
CA THR A 23 -59.62 -4.57 20.37
C THR A 23 -59.37 -3.63 21.54
N LEU A 24 -59.48 -2.30 21.37
CA LEU A 24 -60.66 -1.55 21.80
C LEU A 24 -60.48 -0.04 21.55
N PHE A 25 -61.51 0.52 20.93
CA PHE A 25 -61.76 1.95 20.80
C PHE A 25 -61.90 2.58 22.19
N CYS A 26 -60.97 3.47 22.56
CA CYS A 26 -61.26 4.56 23.49
C CYS A 26 -61.13 5.87 22.72
N LEU A 27 -62.30 6.44 22.41
CA LEU A 27 -62.47 7.81 21.95
C LEU A 27 -61.83 8.78 22.96
N GLY A 28 -60.99 9.69 22.46
CA GLY A 28 -60.66 10.93 23.17
C GLY A 28 -59.22 11.08 23.61
N CYS A 29 -58.32 11.36 22.67
CA CYS A 29 -57.13 12.18 22.91
C CYS A 29 -56.86 13.00 21.64
N LYS A 30 -57.36 14.24 21.62
CA LYS A 30 -56.77 15.29 20.78
C LYS A 30 -55.39 15.60 21.40
N ASN A 31 -54.36 15.68 20.57
CA ASN A 31 -52.96 15.97 20.88
C ASN A 31 -52.05 14.74 21.00
N LEU A 32 -51.75 14.10 19.87
CA LEU A 32 -50.40 13.58 19.60
C LEU A 32 -50.00 14.03 18.19
N SER A 33 -49.31 15.16 18.15
CA SER A 33 -48.61 15.62 16.96
C SER A 33 -47.56 14.58 16.58
N GLY A 34 -47.64 14.06 15.36
CA GLY A 34 -46.70 13.10 14.81
C GLY A 34 -45.29 13.69 14.75
N SER A 35 -44.31 12.95 15.27
CA SER A 35 -42.90 13.22 15.00
C SER A 35 -42.60 12.83 13.55
N PRO A 36 -42.11 13.75 12.69
CA PRO A 36 -41.70 13.41 11.34
C PRO A 36 -40.29 12.82 11.42
N GLY A 37 -40.19 11.51 11.67
CA GLY A 37 -38.88 10.87 11.82
C GLY A 37 -38.84 9.37 11.60
N ILE A 38 -39.87 8.76 11.01
CA ILE A 38 -39.96 7.28 10.94
C ILE A 38 -39.75 6.72 9.52
N PHE A 39 -39.60 7.54 8.49
CA PHE A 39 -39.31 7.05 7.14
C PHE A 39 -38.32 7.97 6.41
N GLU A 40 -37.05 7.89 6.80
CA GLU A 40 -35.99 8.08 5.80
C GLU A 40 -35.79 6.74 5.09
N PRO A 41 -35.94 6.66 3.76
CA PRO A 41 -35.57 5.45 3.04
C PRO A 41 -34.06 5.29 3.19
N GLU A 42 -33.63 4.26 3.92
CA GLU A 42 -32.23 3.82 3.92
C GLU A 42 -31.82 3.59 2.47
N THR A 43 -31.04 4.53 1.94
CA THR A 43 -30.30 4.32 0.71
C THR A 43 -29.24 3.28 1.03
N THR A 44 -29.56 2.02 0.77
CA THR A 44 -28.62 0.91 0.91
C THR A 44 -27.49 1.13 -0.09
N SER A 45 -26.44 1.83 0.34
CA SER A 45 -25.17 1.85 -0.34
C SER A 45 -24.75 0.40 -0.58
N PRO A 46 -24.37 0.00 -1.80
CA PRO A 46 -24.02 -1.38 -2.07
C PRO A 46 -22.94 -1.82 -1.09
N GLN A 47 -23.27 -2.82 -0.26
CA GLN A 47 -22.37 -3.34 0.76
C GLN A 47 -21.05 -3.72 0.10
N LYS A 48 -19.96 -3.03 0.47
CA LYS A 48 -18.63 -3.36 -0.05
C LYS A 48 -18.33 -4.81 0.34
N HIS A 49 -17.84 -5.60 -0.62
CA HIS A 49 -17.37 -6.95 -0.32
C HIS A 49 -16.25 -6.87 0.73
N LYS A 50 -16.22 -7.78 1.70
CA LYS A 50 -15.27 -7.78 2.85
C LYS A 50 -13.79 -7.58 2.49
N PHE A 51 -13.37 -8.01 1.30
CA PHE A 51 -11.99 -7.81 0.79
C PHE A 51 -11.66 -6.36 0.37
N LYS A 52 -12.66 -5.46 0.34
CA LYS A 52 -12.52 -4.04 0.01
C LYS A 52 -12.77 -3.15 1.23
N GLU A 53 -12.92 -3.74 2.41
CA GLU A 53 -12.99 -3.02 3.68
C GLU A 53 -11.60 -2.54 4.10
N ASP A 54 -11.57 -1.51 4.94
CA ASP A 54 -10.32 -1.05 5.55
C ASP A 54 -9.86 -2.08 6.59
N ALA A 55 -8.57 -2.43 6.58
CA ALA A 55 -7.99 -3.38 7.51
C ALA A 55 -7.83 -2.82 8.95
N GLY A 56 -8.03 -1.51 9.15
CA GLY A 56 -7.94 -0.87 10.47
C GLY A 56 -6.51 -0.75 11.00
N MET A 57 -5.52 -0.73 10.11
CA MET A 57 -4.09 -0.71 10.47
C MET A 57 -3.51 0.70 10.42
N THR A 58 -2.66 1.05 11.39
CA THR A 58 -1.80 2.23 11.28
C THR A 58 -0.77 2.04 10.16
N VAL A 59 -0.17 3.12 9.66
CA VAL A 59 0.89 3.04 8.65
C VAL A 59 2.06 2.19 9.14
N GLU A 60 2.50 2.37 10.39
CA GLU A 60 3.57 1.53 10.97
C GLU A 60 3.18 0.05 11.00
N GLN A 61 1.92 -0.27 11.36
CA GLN A 61 1.43 -1.65 11.33
C GLN A 61 1.45 -2.23 9.91
N VAL A 62 1.11 -1.44 8.87
CA VAL A 62 1.19 -1.88 7.47
C VAL A 62 2.63 -2.23 7.09
N PHE A 63 3.61 -1.38 7.44
CA PHE A 63 5.01 -1.67 7.16
C PHE A 63 5.52 -2.88 7.95
N ARG A 64 5.18 -2.99 9.24
CA ARG A 64 5.52 -4.16 10.05
C ARG A 64 4.94 -5.45 9.47
N PHE A 65 3.65 -5.46 9.15
CA PHE A 65 2.97 -6.60 8.55
C PHE A 65 3.58 -7.01 7.21
N SER A 66 3.99 -6.04 6.40
CA SER A 66 4.64 -6.29 5.11
C SER A 66 5.98 -7.02 5.23
N PHE A 67 6.63 -6.95 6.39
CA PHE A 67 7.95 -7.57 6.62
C PHE A 67 7.90 -8.77 7.57
N GLU A 68 6.99 -8.80 8.55
CA GLU A 68 7.02 -9.75 9.66
C GLU A 68 6.93 -11.22 9.25
N ASN A 69 6.26 -11.52 8.13
CA ASN A 69 6.18 -12.88 7.61
C ASN A 69 7.38 -13.26 6.72
N GLY A 70 7.92 -12.29 5.96
CA GLY A 70 9.00 -12.54 4.99
C GLY A 70 10.38 -12.54 5.62
N ILE A 71 10.66 -11.64 6.56
CA ILE A 71 12.00 -11.48 7.13
C ILE A 71 12.49 -12.73 7.88
N PRO A 72 11.71 -13.41 8.73
CA PRO A 72 12.17 -14.65 9.37
C PRO A 72 12.56 -15.74 8.38
N LEU A 73 11.83 -15.84 7.26
CA LEU A 73 12.19 -16.76 6.17
C LEU A 73 13.52 -16.35 5.54
N LEU A 74 13.69 -15.07 5.18
CA LEU A 74 14.93 -14.57 4.59
C LEU A 74 16.13 -14.70 5.54
N GLN A 75 15.94 -14.54 6.84
CA GLN A 75 16.97 -14.76 7.86
C GLN A 75 17.39 -16.24 7.91
N THR A 76 16.42 -17.16 7.95
CA THR A 76 16.70 -18.60 7.89
C THR A 76 17.47 -18.98 6.63
N LEU A 77 17.11 -18.40 5.47
CA LEU A 77 17.83 -18.62 4.22
C LEU A 77 19.26 -18.05 4.26
N ALA A 78 19.44 -16.86 4.85
CA ALA A 78 20.74 -16.24 5.04
C ALA A 78 21.67 -17.11 5.90
N GLU A 79 21.14 -17.72 6.97
CA GLU A 79 21.89 -18.64 7.83
C GLU A 79 22.29 -19.91 7.09
N ASN A 80 21.37 -20.53 6.36
CA ASN A 80 21.62 -21.79 5.65
C ASN A 80 22.56 -21.65 4.44
N VAL A 81 22.49 -20.53 3.72
CA VAL A 81 23.31 -20.29 2.52
C VAL A 81 24.66 -19.64 2.87
N GLY A 82 24.74 -18.98 4.02
CA GLY A 82 25.81 -18.06 4.38
C GLY A 82 25.41 -16.61 4.05
N ARG A 83 25.47 -15.75 5.07
CA ARG A 83 24.86 -14.41 5.04
C ARG A 83 25.40 -13.53 3.92
N GLU A 84 26.72 -13.49 3.73
CA GLU A 84 27.36 -12.66 2.70
C GLU A 84 26.91 -13.04 1.29
N LYS A 85 26.97 -14.35 0.97
CA LYS A 85 26.53 -14.89 -0.31
C LYS A 85 25.05 -14.64 -0.53
N PHE A 86 24.22 -14.81 0.50
CA PHE A 86 22.80 -14.54 0.41
C PHE A 86 22.49 -13.06 0.12
N LEU A 87 23.16 -12.13 0.82
CA LEU A 87 23.01 -10.70 0.57
C LEU A 87 23.47 -10.30 -0.84
N GLU A 88 24.52 -10.94 -1.38
CA GLU A 88 24.93 -10.75 -2.78
C GLU A 88 23.87 -11.22 -3.76
N MET A 89 23.28 -12.40 -3.53
CA MET A 89 22.18 -12.92 -4.34
C MET A 89 20.98 -11.98 -4.34
N LEU A 90 20.58 -11.48 -3.16
CA LEU A 90 19.50 -10.51 -3.04
C LEU A 90 19.83 -9.20 -3.75
N ARG A 91 21.04 -8.66 -3.57
CA ARG A 91 21.49 -7.44 -4.26
C ARG A 91 21.33 -7.58 -5.77
N LYS A 92 21.79 -8.70 -6.34
CA LYS A 92 21.68 -8.96 -7.78
C LYS A 92 20.22 -9.06 -8.23
N ALA A 93 19.40 -9.85 -7.54
CA ALA A 93 17.99 -10.03 -7.86
C ALA A 93 17.20 -8.71 -7.76
N SER A 94 17.48 -7.90 -6.74
CA SER A 94 16.86 -6.60 -6.57
C SER A 94 17.28 -5.62 -7.65
N ALA A 95 18.56 -5.56 -8.02
CA ALA A 95 19.01 -4.72 -9.14
C ALA A 95 18.34 -5.12 -10.47
N GLU A 96 18.25 -6.40 -10.78
CA GLU A 96 17.58 -6.91 -11.99
C GLU A 96 16.08 -6.55 -12.00
N THR A 97 15.42 -6.70 -10.86
CA THR A 97 14.00 -6.35 -10.70
C THR A 97 13.78 -4.84 -10.86
N THR A 98 14.63 -4.01 -10.26
CA THR A 98 14.60 -2.55 -10.42
C THR A 98 14.78 -2.14 -11.89
N VAL A 99 15.72 -2.78 -12.60
CA VAL A 99 15.93 -2.51 -14.04
C VAL A 99 14.66 -2.81 -14.84
N GLN A 100 14.02 -3.95 -14.61
CA GLN A 100 12.78 -4.31 -15.28
C GLN A 100 11.65 -3.32 -14.98
N PHE A 101 11.49 -2.94 -13.71
CA PHE A 101 10.52 -1.94 -13.28
C PHE A 101 10.74 -0.61 -14.01
N VAL A 102 11.98 -0.08 -13.98
CA VAL A 102 12.29 1.22 -14.59
C VAL A 102 12.05 1.19 -16.08
N ARG A 103 12.41 0.12 -16.79
CA ARG A 103 12.12 -0.04 -18.23
C ARG A 103 10.63 -0.02 -18.54
N ALA A 104 9.79 -0.58 -17.68
CA ALA A 104 8.35 -0.55 -17.85
C ALA A 104 7.82 0.87 -17.60
N ALA A 105 8.14 1.46 -16.45
CA ALA A 105 7.68 2.80 -16.06
C ALA A 105 8.17 3.90 -17.02
N ALA A 106 9.39 3.73 -17.55
CA ALA A 106 10.01 4.62 -18.53
C ALA A 106 9.17 4.88 -19.78
N LYS A 107 8.31 3.94 -20.18
CA LYS A 107 7.50 4.04 -21.40
C LYS A 107 6.48 5.16 -21.34
N ASP A 108 6.08 5.56 -20.13
CA ASP A 108 5.10 6.61 -19.89
C ASP A 108 5.74 8.01 -19.84
N TYR A 109 7.07 8.10 -20.03
CA TYR A 109 7.82 9.35 -19.93
C TYR A 109 8.39 9.77 -21.30
N PRO A 110 7.96 10.92 -21.86
CA PRO A 110 8.44 11.40 -23.16
C PRO A 110 9.88 11.93 -23.11
N LYS A 111 10.37 12.28 -21.91
CA LYS A 111 11.73 12.76 -21.66
C LYS A 111 12.46 11.79 -20.74
N ARG A 112 13.78 11.75 -20.90
CA ARG A 112 14.70 10.93 -20.09
C ARG A 112 15.62 11.79 -19.24
N ASP A 113 15.22 13.00 -18.89
CA ASP A 113 16.02 13.93 -18.09
C ASP A 113 15.91 13.64 -16.57
N LEU A 114 16.70 14.37 -15.77
CA LEU A 114 16.68 14.23 -14.31
C LEU A 114 15.30 14.56 -13.72
N ALA A 115 14.64 15.60 -14.24
CA ALA A 115 13.31 16.00 -13.78
C ALA A 115 12.27 14.88 -13.96
N ALA A 116 12.31 14.17 -15.09
CA ALA A 116 11.41 13.05 -15.37
C ALA A 116 11.57 11.88 -14.40
N VAL A 117 12.81 11.49 -14.06
CA VAL A 117 13.03 10.40 -13.09
C VAL A 117 12.73 10.82 -11.65
N VAL A 118 12.99 12.08 -11.30
CA VAL A 118 12.61 12.65 -10.00
C VAL A 118 11.09 12.67 -9.85
N ASP A 119 10.34 13.02 -10.89
CA ASP A 119 8.87 12.91 -10.91
C ASP A 119 8.40 11.46 -10.71
N LEU A 120 9.02 10.49 -11.38
CA LEU A 120 8.71 9.06 -11.17
C LEU A 120 8.96 8.64 -9.71
N ASN A 121 10.10 9.05 -9.14
CA ASN A 121 10.42 8.75 -7.75
C ASN A 121 9.41 9.37 -6.78
N PHE A 122 9.03 10.64 -6.98
CA PHE A 122 8.02 11.29 -6.16
C PHE A 122 6.64 10.65 -6.28
N LYS A 123 6.23 10.22 -7.47
CA LYS A 123 4.97 9.47 -7.64
C LYS A 123 4.96 8.19 -6.81
N MET A 124 6.07 7.45 -6.78
CA MET A 124 6.20 6.26 -5.94
C MET A 124 6.16 6.61 -4.45
N MET A 125 6.93 7.62 -4.03
CA MET A 125 6.97 8.07 -2.64
C MET A 125 5.64 8.65 -2.15
N SER A 126 4.84 9.24 -3.05
CA SER A 126 3.55 9.87 -2.72
C SER A 126 2.36 8.91 -2.80
N ALA A 127 2.58 7.68 -3.23
CA ALA A 127 1.55 6.64 -3.23
C ALA A 127 1.37 6.05 -1.82
N PRO A 128 0.14 5.79 -1.35
CA PRO A 128 -0.06 5.02 -0.12
C PRO A 128 0.51 3.60 -0.23
N PRO A 129 1.14 3.06 0.83
CA PRO A 129 1.35 3.66 2.15
C PRO A 129 2.63 4.51 2.27
N PHE A 130 3.44 4.63 1.20
CA PHE A 130 4.74 5.32 1.21
C PHE A 130 4.66 6.82 1.49
N ASN A 131 3.52 7.45 1.18
CA ASN A 131 3.29 8.88 1.41
C ASN A 131 3.36 9.30 2.89
N LYS A 132 3.36 8.34 3.82
CA LYS A 132 3.51 8.54 5.27
C LYS A 132 4.73 7.82 5.83
N ALA A 133 5.60 7.30 4.97
CA ALA A 133 6.71 6.44 5.38
C ALA A 133 8.02 7.19 5.64
N LEU A 134 8.15 8.40 5.10
CA LEU A 134 9.39 9.17 5.11
C LEU A 134 9.13 10.60 5.62
N THR A 135 9.99 11.08 6.52
CA THR A 135 10.17 12.52 6.77
C THR A 135 11.43 12.95 6.03
N TYR A 136 11.32 13.93 5.13
CA TYR A 136 12.43 14.36 4.29
C TYR A 136 12.38 15.86 3.96
N GLU A 137 13.54 16.39 3.59
CA GLU A 137 13.71 17.73 3.02
C GLU A 137 14.37 17.64 1.65
N ILE A 138 13.94 18.50 0.72
CA ILE A 138 14.61 18.68 -0.57
C ILE A 138 15.65 19.76 -0.41
N VAL A 139 16.92 19.38 -0.56
CA VAL A 139 18.08 20.26 -0.37
C VAL A 139 18.44 20.97 -1.68
N GLU A 140 18.30 20.26 -2.81
CA GLU A 140 18.58 20.79 -4.14
C GLU A 140 17.61 20.18 -5.15
N GLN A 141 17.03 21.01 -6.02
CA GLN A 141 16.23 20.54 -7.16
C GLN A 141 16.39 21.50 -8.32
N THR A 142 17.25 21.11 -9.26
CA THR A 142 17.55 21.83 -10.49
C THR A 142 17.53 20.86 -11.67
N ASP A 143 17.74 21.38 -12.88
CA ASP A 143 17.86 20.54 -14.08
C ASP A 143 19.08 19.60 -14.01
N LYS A 144 20.09 19.93 -13.21
CA LYS A 144 21.39 19.21 -13.16
C LYS A 144 21.60 18.42 -11.88
N ALA A 145 20.88 18.72 -10.82
CA ALA A 145 21.06 18.07 -9.54
C ALA A 145 19.75 17.96 -8.75
N PHE A 146 19.60 16.84 -8.08
CA PHE A 146 18.55 16.59 -7.10
C PHE A 146 19.21 16.03 -5.84
N GLU A 147 18.92 16.63 -4.69
CA GLU A 147 19.35 16.13 -3.40
C GLU A 147 18.18 16.18 -2.41
N MET A 148 17.98 15.07 -1.71
CA MET A 148 17.06 15.00 -0.59
C MET A 148 17.74 14.39 0.62
N LYS A 149 17.33 14.85 1.79
CA LYS A 149 17.72 14.27 3.09
C LYS A 149 16.51 13.66 3.75
N ILE A 150 16.66 12.43 4.23
CA ILE A 150 15.59 11.69 4.91
C ILE A 150 16.00 11.55 6.37
N THR A 151 15.21 12.10 7.29
CA THR A 151 15.47 12.08 8.74
C THR A 151 14.69 10.98 9.45
N GLU A 152 13.54 10.56 8.89
CA GLU A 152 12.75 9.44 9.42
C GLU A 152 12.33 8.52 8.27
N CYS A 153 12.42 7.21 8.49
CA CYS A 153 12.07 6.20 7.50
C CYS A 153 11.49 4.97 8.18
N LEU A 154 10.20 4.68 7.94
CA LEU A 154 9.52 3.53 8.54
C LEU A 154 10.16 2.20 8.13
N MET A 155 10.60 2.07 6.88
CA MET A 155 11.30 0.86 6.42
C MET A 155 12.59 0.65 7.22
N ALA A 156 13.40 1.69 7.38
CA ALA A 156 14.64 1.61 8.16
C ALA A 156 14.36 1.30 9.64
N LYS A 157 13.38 1.97 10.24
CA LYS A 157 12.95 1.72 11.63
C LYS A 157 12.57 0.25 11.83
N VAL A 158 11.60 -0.24 11.06
CA VAL A 158 11.04 -1.58 11.23
C VAL A 158 12.09 -2.66 10.93
N LEU A 159 12.83 -2.55 9.82
CA LEU A 159 13.82 -3.57 9.46
C LEU A 159 15.02 -3.60 10.42
N ARG A 160 15.39 -2.47 11.03
CA ARG A 160 16.39 -2.44 12.11
C ARG A 160 15.87 -3.11 13.38
N GLU A 161 14.64 -2.83 13.81
CA GLU A 161 14.01 -3.51 14.96
C GLU A 161 13.94 -5.03 14.74
N MET A 162 13.75 -5.47 13.50
CA MET A 162 13.73 -6.88 13.10
C MET A 162 15.12 -7.48 12.87
N LYS A 163 16.21 -6.75 13.14
CA LYS A 163 17.60 -7.18 12.92
C LYS A 163 17.88 -7.62 11.47
N ALA A 164 17.22 -6.99 10.49
CA ALA A 164 17.27 -7.32 9.07
C ALA A 164 17.62 -6.10 8.20
N ALA A 165 18.34 -5.13 8.77
CA ALA A 165 18.66 -3.89 8.10
C ALA A 165 19.58 -4.08 6.87
N ASP A 166 20.46 -5.07 6.89
CA ASP A 166 21.30 -5.43 5.75
C ASP A 166 20.50 -6.03 4.58
N ILE A 167 19.53 -6.90 4.87
CA ILE A 167 18.55 -7.41 3.89
C ILE A 167 17.76 -6.22 3.34
N GLY A 168 17.25 -5.35 4.21
CA GLY A 168 16.56 -4.12 3.82
C GLY A 168 17.40 -3.22 2.91
N TYR A 169 18.67 -3.05 3.25
CA TYR A 169 19.58 -2.21 2.47
C TYR A 169 19.77 -2.76 1.06
N VAL A 170 20.13 -4.04 0.90
CA VAL A 170 20.40 -4.60 -0.43
C VAL A 170 19.15 -4.73 -1.30
N THR A 171 17.96 -4.81 -0.68
CA THR A 171 16.70 -4.97 -1.41
C THR A 171 16.00 -3.65 -1.72
N MET A 172 16.18 -2.62 -0.89
CA MET A 172 15.40 -1.37 -1.00
C MET A 172 16.27 -0.12 -1.22
N CYS A 173 17.48 -0.07 -0.67
CA CYS A 173 18.32 1.14 -0.72
C CYS A 173 19.43 1.08 -1.78
N ASP A 174 20.11 -0.06 -1.90
CA ASP A 174 21.21 -0.26 -2.86
C ASP A 174 20.76 -0.16 -4.34
N PRO A 175 19.57 -0.67 -4.73
CA PRO A 175 19.10 -0.58 -6.10
C PRO A 175 18.75 0.84 -6.57
N ASP A 176 18.64 1.81 -5.65
CA ASP A 176 18.26 3.18 -5.97
C ASP A 176 19.22 3.85 -6.98
N GLY A 177 20.53 3.61 -6.85
CA GLY A 177 21.48 4.08 -7.87
C GLY A 177 21.26 3.44 -9.24
N ALA A 178 20.85 2.17 -9.27
CA ALA A 178 20.51 1.48 -10.52
C ALA A 178 19.19 2.00 -11.11
N PHE A 179 18.23 2.39 -10.28
CA PHE A 179 16.97 2.99 -10.70
C PHE A 179 17.20 4.23 -11.57
N PHE A 180 17.99 5.18 -11.06
CA PHE A 180 18.26 6.43 -11.77
C PHE A 180 19.13 6.21 -13.02
N ARG A 181 20.12 5.32 -12.96
CA ARG A 181 20.99 5.00 -14.10
C ARG A 181 20.26 4.26 -15.21
N GLU A 182 19.37 3.34 -14.87
CA GLU A 182 18.54 2.66 -15.88
C GLU A 182 17.56 3.66 -16.53
N PHE A 183 17.12 4.67 -15.77
CA PHE A 183 16.30 5.72 -16.36
C PHE A 183 17.11 6.56 -17.37
N ASN A 184 18.29 7.04 -16.97
CA ASN A 184 19.24 7.66 -17.88
C ASN A 184 20.69 7.37 -17.44
N PRO A 185 21.52 6.76 -18.30
CA PRO A 185 22.89 6.38 -17.94
C PRO A 185 23.82 7.55 -17.64
N LYS A 186 23.44 8.79 -18.01
CA LYS A 186 24.18 10.02 -17.66
C LYS A 186 23.90 10.54 -16.25
N ILE A 187 22.98 9.91 -15.50
CA ILE A 187 22.71 10.27 -14.12
C ILE A 187 23.69 9.53 -13.22
N LYS A 188 24.39 10.28 -12.37
CA LYS A 188 25.22 9.74 -11.29
C LYS A 188 24.41 9.80 -10.00
N ALA A 189 24.56 8.78 -9.16
CA ALA A 189 23.88 8.65 -7.88
C ALA A 189 24.92 8.50 -6.76
N ALA A 190 24.71 9.19 -5.64
CA ALA A 190 25.52 9.11 -4.44
C ALA A 190 24.61 9.02 -3.21
N ASN A 191 24.91 8.04 -2.33
CA ASN A 191 24.19 7.83 -1.08
C ASN A 191 25.17 7.67 0.09
N PRO A 192 25.83 8.77 0.53
CA PRO A 192 26.95 8.70 1.46
C PRO A 192 26.54 8.41 2.91
N LYS A 193 25.28 8.65 3.28
CA LYS A 193 24.71 8.31 4.59
C LYS A 193 23.36 7.64 4.38
N ASN A 194 23.02 6.64 5.19
CA ASN A 194 21.79 5.89 5.08
C ASN A 194 21.28 5.37 6.44
N LEU A 195 20.05 5.74 6.81
CA LEU A 195 19.37 5.31 8.04
C LEU A 195 19.33 3.78 8.20
N MET A 196 19.22 3.02 7.10
CA MET A 196 19.23 1.55 7.11
C MET A 196 20.61 0.99 7.48
N LYS A 197 21.70 1.70 7.16
CA LYS A 197 23.07 1.34 7.56
C LYS A 197 23.42 1.77 8.99
N GLY A 198 22.54 2.50 9.66
CA GLY A 198 22.74 2.97 11.02
C GLY A 198 23.13 4.44 11.15
N ASP A 199 23.24 5.17 10.04
CA ASP A 199 23.47 6.62 10.08
C ASP A 199 22.27 7.38 10.67
N ASP A 200 22.48 8.66 10.95
CA ASP A 200 21.50 9.60 11.51
C ASP A 200 20.54 10.21 10.47
N VAL A 201 20.90 10.11 9.19
CA VAL A 201 20.16 10.69 8.06
C VAL A 201 20.46 9.88 6.80
N CYS A 202 19.53 9.79 5.85
CA CYS A 202 19.88 9.41 4.48
C CYS A 202 20.21 10.64 3.66
N VAL A 203 21.26 10.59 2.85
CA VAL A 203 21.52 11.61 1.82
C VAL A 203 21.38 10.93 0.47
N ALA A 204 20.38 11.29 -0.32
CA ALA A 204 20.19 10.79 -1.68
C ALA A 204 20.47 11.92 -2.67
N ARG A 205 21.61 11.84 -3.35
CA ARG A 205 22.07 12.85 -4.30
C ARG A 205 22.20 12.27 -5.70
N TYR A 206 21.66 12.97 -6.68
CA TYR A 206 21.74 12.62 -8.09
C TYR A 206 22.15 13.83 -8.90
N THR A 207 23.06 13.62 -9.86
CA THR A 207 23.54 14.68 -10.75
C THR A 207 23.46 14.21 -12.20
N TRP A 208 23.11 15.10 -13.11
CA TRP A 208 22.94 14.77 -14.52
C TRP A 208 23.88 15.58 -15.41
N GLU A 209 24.66 14.87 -16.22
CA GLU A 209 25.65 15.45 -17.16
C GLU A 209 25.06 15.65 -18.56
N GLY A 210 23.78 16.06 -18.64
CA GLY A 210 23.03 16.27 -19.89
C GLY A 210 22.24 17.55 -19.85
#